data_AF-D9PFF5-F1
#
_entry.id   AF-D9PFF5-F1
#
_cell.length_a   1.000
_cell.length_b   1.000
_cell.length_c   1.000
_cell.angle_alpha   90.00
_cell.angle_beta   90.00
_cell.angle_gamma   90.00
#
_symmetry.space_group_name_H-M   'P 1'
#
loop_
_entity.id
_entity.type
_entity.pdbx_description
1 polymer ?
#
loop_
_entity_poly.entity_id
_entity_poly.type
_entity_poly.pdbx_seq_one_letter_code
_entity_poly.pdbx_strand_id
1 'polypeptide(L)'
;SDLANELLTRRGLDKTFDFIHVLLARVDSADTASNVVRQWIGQTYAEKVLPVEIPKTAVTGVTSAEFGTVYDVSKYDGSARTFKRARDAYDSFVGHIEGSVRAVWARQVEALNGSTPGAKETKR
;
A
#
# COMPACT_ATOMS: atom_id res chain seq x y z
N SER A 1 -7.00 -20.91 2.34
CA SER A 1 -5.61 -20.66 1.92
C SER A 1 -4.69 -21.89 1.97
N ASP A 2 -5.18 -23.11 2.21
CA ASP A 2 -4.35 -24.33 2.19
C ASP A 2 -3.94 -24.78 0.79
N LEU A 3 -4.84 -24.65 -0.21
CA LEU A 3 -4.57 -25.12 -1.57
C LEU A 3 -3.37 -24.40 -2.22
N ALA A 4 -3.23 -23.10 -2.00
CA ALA A 4 -2.09 -22.34 -2.52
C ALA A 4 -0.77 -22.78 -1.88
N ASN A 5 -0.78 -23.09 -0.58
CA ASN A 5 0.40 -23.58 0.13
C ASN A 5 0.79 -24.98 -0.33
N GLU A 6 -0.17 -25.90 -0.52
CA GLU A 6 0.10 -27.25 -1.05
C GLU A 6 0.67 -27.21 -2.47
N LEU A 7 0.13 -26.35 -3.34
CA LEU A 7 0.61 -26.25 -4.73
C LEU A 7 2.04 -25.67 -4.83
N LEU A 8 2.40 -24.76 -3.92
CA LEU A 8 3.75 -24.17 -3.86
C LEU A 8 4.76 -25.16 -3.26
N THR A 9 4.43 -25.78 -2.13
CA THR A 9 5.33 -26.74 -1.45
C THR A 9 5.56 -28.02 -2.24
N ARG A 10 4.54 -28.59 -2.90
CA ARG A 10 4.71 -29.80 -3.73
C ARG A 10 5.59 -29.58 -4.96
N ARG A 11 5.78 -28.33 -5.40
CA ARG A 11 6.66 -27.95 -6.53
C ARG A 11 8.03 -27.44 -6.08
N GLY A 12 8.31 -27.43 -4.78
CA GLY A 12 9.55 -26.89 -4.22
C GLY A 12 9.72 -25.39 -4.44
N LEU A 13 8.62 -24.64 -4.57
CA LEU A 13 8.64 -23.20 -4.75
C LEU A 13 8.35 -22.49 -3.43
N ASP A 14 9.26 -21.61 -3.01
CA ASP A 14 9.09 -20.79 -1.81
C ASP A 14 8.26 -19.55 -2.10
N LYS A 15 7.27 -19.27 -1.26
CA LYS A 15 6.46 -18.06 -1.35
C LYS A 15 7.22 -16.87 -0.76
N THR A 16 7.61 -15.92 -1.60
CA THR A 16 8.25 -14.68 -1.18
C THR A 16 7.33 -13.49 -1.41
N PHE A 17 7.50 -12.44 -0.60
CA PHE A 17 6.83 -11.15 -0.76
C PHE A 17 7.88 -10.06 -0.90
N ASP A 18 7.80 -9.28 -1.97
CA ASP A 18 8.73 -8.18 -2.22
C ASP A 18 8.58 -7.00 -1.25
N PHE A 19 7.37 -6.78 -0.73
CA PHE A 19 7.06 -5.82 0.31
C PHE A 19 5.78 -6.19 1.07
N ILE A 20 5.63 -5.65 2.28
CA ILE A 20 4.43 -5.73 3.12
C ILE A 20 4.25 -4.36 3.78
N HIS A 21 3.03 -3.84 3.75
CA HIS A 21 2.67 -2.55 4.32
C HIS A 21 1.48 -2.68 5.27
N VAL A 22 1.51 -1.93 6.36
CA VAL A 22 0.42 -1.77 7.33
C VAL A 22 -0.15 -0.37 7.16
N LEU A 23 -1.43 -0.29 6.78
CA LEU A 23 -2.17 0.97 6.62
C LEU A 23 -3.14 1.15 7.78
N LEU A 24 -3.08 2.31 8.44
CA LEU A 24 -4.10 2.70 9.42
C LEU A 24 -5.27 3.34 8.68
N ALA A 25 -6.46 2.73 8.82
CA ALA A 25 -7.66 3.15 8.11
C ALA A 25 -8.83 3.41 9.06
N ARG A 26 -9.75 4.29 8.62
CA ARG A 26 -10.90 4.77 9.40
C ARG A 26 -10.49 5.34 10.75
N VAL A 27 -9.36 6.06 10.77
CA VAL A 27 -8.80 6.65 11.99
C VAL A 27 -9.66 7.82 12.46
N ASP A 28 -10.11 7.76 13.71
CA ASP A 28 -10.81 8.87 14.36
C ASP A 28 -9.83 9.59 15.30
N SER A 29 -9.40 10.79 14.93
CA SER A 29 -8.42 11.55 15.73
C SER A 29 -8.98 12.07 17.04
N ALA A 30 -10.32 12.10 17.19
CA ALA A 30 -10.96 12.50 18.44
C ALA A 30 -11.00 11.37 19.47
N ASP A 31 -10.80 10.12 19.03
CA ASP A 31 -10.81 8.95 19.90
C ASP A 31 -9.42 8.72 20.54
N THR A 32 -9.36 8.79 21.87
CA THR A 32 -8.13 8.58 22.63
C THR A 32 -7.61 7.15 22.51
N ALA A 33 -8.48 6.16 22.34
CA ALA A 33 -8.08 4.76 22.14
C ALA A 33 -7.33 4.58 20.80
N SER A 34 -7.74 5.32 19.76
CA SER A 34 -7.08 5.30 18.45
C SER A 34 -5.61 5.74 18.51
N ASN A 35 -5.25 6.65 19.42
CA ASN A 35 -3.86 7.07 19.62
C ASN A 35 -3.00 5.97 20.26
N VAL A 36 -3.55 5.26 21.24
CA VAL A 36 -2.86 4.15 21.91
C VAL A 36 -2.63 2.99 20.94
N VAL A 37 -3.65 2.63 20.16
CA VAL A 37 -3.54 1.56 19.15
C VAL A 37 -2.52 1.91 18.07
N ARG A 38 -2.50 3.16 17.60
CA ARG A 38 -1.48 3.65 16.64
C ARG A 38 -0.07 3.46 17.20
N GLN A 39 0.15 3.80 18.47
CA GLN A 39 1.46 3.66 19.10
C GLN A 39 1.90 2.19 19.14
N TRP A 40 1.01 1.28 19.53
CA TRP A 40 1.32 -0.15 19.54
C TRP A 40 1.64 -0.68 18.14
N ILE A 41 0.86 -0.28 17.13
CA ILE A 41 1.12 -0.67 15.74
C ILE A 41 2.47 -0.14 15.26
N GLY A 42 2.80 1.11 15.57
CA GLY A 42 4.11 1.70 15.25
C GLY A 42 5.27 0.97 15.93
N GLN A 43 5.10 0.52 17.17
CA GLN A 43 6.11 -0.24 17.90
C GLN A 43 6.27 -1.67 17.37
N THR A 44 5.17 -2.33 17.00
CA THR A 44 5.18 -3.72 16.55
C THR A 44 5.64 -3.87 15.09
N TYR A 45 5.17 -2.99 14.20
CA TYR A 45 5.39 -3.12 12.76
C TYR A 45 6.40 -2.12 12.20
N ALA A 46 6.79 -1.10 12.97
CA ALA A 46 7.86 -0.15 12.68
C ALA A 46 7.84 0.37 11.24
N GLU A 47 8.89 0.07 10.48
CA GLU A 47 9.10 0.49 9.09
C GLU A 47 8.06 -0.05 8.09
N LYS A 48 7.26 -1.06 8.48
CA LYS A 48 6.18 -1.59 7.64
C LYS A 48 4.91 -0.75 7.73
N VAL A 49 4.82 0.17 8.67
CA VAL A 49 3.66 1.08 8.78
C VAL A 49 3.83 2.22 7.78
N LEU A 50 2.82 2.43 6.94
CA LEU A 50 2.83 3.54 6.00
C LEU A 50 2.71 4.88 6.74
N PRO A 51 3.39 5.95 6.27
CA PRO A 51 3.35 7.27 6.91
C PRO A 51 2.06 8.06 6.56
N VAL A 52 1.04 7.37 6.06
CA VAL A 52 -0.26 7.92 5.69
C VAL A 52 -1.36 7.14 6.39
N GLU A 53 -2.44 7.82 6.70
CA GLU A 53 -3.61 7.23 7.32
C GLU A 53 -4.87 7.68 6.63
N ILE A 54 -5.86 6.81 6.58
CA ILE A 54 -7.17 7.14 6.02
C ILE A 54 -8.08 7.59 7.17
N PRO A 55 -8.42 8.89 7.28
CA PRO A 55 -9.28 9.37 8.34
C PRO A 55 -10.69 8.82 8.16
N LYS A 56 -11.39 8.64 9.28
CA LYS A 56 -12.84 8.42 9.26
C LYS A 56 -13.51 9.70 8.77
N THR A 57 -14.22 9.61 7.64
CA THR A 57 -14.98 10.74 7.10
C THR A 57 -16.40 10.33 6.74
N ALA A 58 -17.34 11.27 6.86
CA ALA A 58 -18.72 11.07 6.42
C ALA A 58 -18.82 10.84 4.90
N VAL A 59 -17.92 11.45 4.12
CA VAL A 59 -17.80 11.29 2.65
C VAL A 59 -17.64 9.81 2.30
N THR A 60 -16.64 9.14 2.87
CA THR A 60 -16.36 7.72 2.58
C THR A 60 -17.54 6.83 2.97
N GLY A 61 -18.24 7.17 4.05
CA GLY A 61 -19.46 6.46 4.46
C GLY A 61 -20.58 6.56 3.42
N VAL A 62 -20.88 7.78 2.97
CA VAL A 62 -21.93 8.03 1.96
C VAL A 62 -21.58 7.34 0.63
N THR A 63 -20.37 7.54 0.10
CA THR A 63 -19.98 6.92 -1.18
C THR A 63 -20.01 5.40 -1.10
N SER A 64 -19.59 4.82 0.04
CA SER A 64 -19.62 3.37 0.23
C SER A 64 -21.04 2.79 0.23
N ALA A 65 -22.03 3.55 0.72
CA ALA A 65 -23.43 3.13 0.71
C ALA A 65 -24.01 3.07 -0.71
N GLU A 66 -23.47 3.90 -1.61
CA GLU A 66 -23.82 3.93 -3.05
C GLU A 66 -22.95 2.98 -3.88
N PHE A 67 -22.09 2.16 -3.25
CA PHE A 67 -21.08 1.34 -3.93
C PHE A 67 -20.10 2.15 -4.81
N GLY A 68 -19.94 3.44 -4.52
CA GLY A 68 -19.01 4.34 -5.20
C GLY A 68 -17.71 4.55 -4.44
N THR A 69 -16.76 5.20 -5.09
CA THR A 69 -15.49 5.61 -4.51
C THR A 69 -15.47 7.12 -4.24
N VAL A 70 -14.51 7.57 -3.43
CA VAL A 70 -14.29 9.02 -3.20
C VAL A 70 -13.94 9.75 -4.50
N TYR A 71 -13.49 9.03 -5.54
CA TYR A 71 -13.16 9.61 -6.84
C TYR A 71 -14.38 9.86 -7.73
N ASP A 72 -15.52 9.22 -7.46
CA ASP A 72 -16.74 9.34 -8.25
C ASP A 72 -17.57 10.57 -7.85
N VAL A 73 -17.19 11.25 -6.77
CA VAL A 73 -17.91 12.42 -6.24
C VAL A 73 -17.53 13.67 -7.04
N SER A 74 -18.39 14.06 -7.97
CA SER A 74 -18.23 15.27 -8.78
C SER A 74 -18.63 16.56 -8.06
N LYS A 75 -19.64 16.49 -7.17
CA LYS A 75 -20.05 17.56 -6.26
C LYS A 75 -20.44 16.93 -4.92
N TYR A 76 -19.65 17.20 -3.87
CA TYR A 76 -20.02 16.80 -2.51
C TYR A 76 -20.91 17.88 -1.90
N ASP A 77 -22.12 17.52 -1.50
CA ASP A 77 -23.10 18.44 -0.88
C ASP A 77 -22.75 18.82 0.57
N GLY A 78 -21.70 18.21 1.13
CA GLY A 78 -21.15 18.55 2.45
C GLY A 78 -19.91 19.44 2.38
N SER A 79 -19.08 19.37 3.43
CA SER A 79 -17.83 20.15 3.50
C SER A 79 -16.82 19.73 2.41
N ALA A 80 -16.56 20.62 1.46
CA ALA A 80 -15.51 20.47 0.44
C ALA A 80 -14.12 20.21 1.05
N ARG A 81 -13.84 20.76 2.23
CA ARG A 81 -12.59 20.52 2.97
C ARG A 81 -12.49 19.07 3.45
N THR A 82 -13.59 18.49 3.93
CA THR A 82 -13.64 17.10 4.38
C THR A 82 -13.46 16.14 3.19
N PHE A 83 -14.10 16.46 2.06
CA PHE A 83 -13.92 15.73 0.81
C PHE A 83 -12.47 15.74 0.34
N LYS A 84 -11.87 16.93 0.24
CA LYS A 84 -10.47 17.10 -0.15
C LYS A 84 -9.53 16.31 0.76
N ARG A 85 -9.69 16.40 2.08
CA ARG A 85 -8.88 15.65 3.05
C ARG A 85 -8.98 14.14 2.85
N ALA A 86 -10.18 13.62 2.56
CA ALA A 86 -10.36 12.20 2.29
C ALA A 86 -9.63 11.78 1.01
N ARG A 87 -9.80 12.54 -0.08
CA ARG A 87 -9.16 12.28 -1.37
C ARG A 87 -7.64 12.34 -1.28
N ASP A 88 -7.10 13.42 -0.70
CA ASP A 88 -5.65 13.62 -0.53
C ASP A 88 -4.99 12.45 0.24
N ALA A 89 -5.69 11.89 1.24
CA ALA A 89 -5.21 10.73 1.99
C ALA A 89 -5.13 9.45 1.13
N TYR A 90 -6.14 9.19 0.28
CA TYR A 90 -6.10 8.07 -0.66
C TYR A 90 -5.06 8.26 -1.76
N ASP A 91 -4.92 9.47 -2.30
CA ASP A 91 -3.90 9.80 -3.31
C ASP A 91 -2.48 9.55 -2.74
N SER A 92 -2.22 10.01 -1.51
CA SER A 92 -0.95 9.76 -0.83
C SER A 92 -0.71 8.27 -0.59
N PHE A 93 -1.74 7.50 -0.20
CA PHE A 93 -1.64 6.04 -0.06
C PHE A 93 -1.27 5.36 -1.37
N VAL A 94 -1.95 5.70 -2.47
CA VAL A 94 -1.67 5.17 -3.80
C VAL A 94 -0.22 5.48 -4.20
N GLY A 95 0.27 6.70 -3.93
CA GLY A 95 1.65 7.09 -4.20
C GLY A 95 2.68 6.21 -3.48
N HIS A 96 2.44 5.81 -2.23
CA HIS A 96 3.34 4.90 -1.50
C HIS A 96 3.36 3.49 -2.08
N ILE A 97 2.21 2.97 -2.50
CA ILE A 97 2.11 1.66 -3.13
C ILE A 97 2.79 1.68 -4.50
N GLU A 98 2.54 2.70 -5.31
CA GLU A 98 3.19 2.89 -6.60
C GLU A 98 4.72 2.96 -6.45
N GLY A 99 5.22 3.74 -5.49
CA GLY A 99 6.65 3.81 -5.18
C GLY A 99 7.25 2.46 -4.81
N SER A 100 6.52 1.67 -4.01
CA SER A 100 6.94 0.31 -3.63
C SER A 100 7.01 -0.61 -4.83
N VAL A 101 5.99 -0.62 -5.68
CA VAL A 101 5.94 -1.43 -6.92
C VAL A 101 7.06 -1.05 -7.88
N ARG A 102 7.28 0.26 -8.09
CA ARG A 102 8.37 0.76 -8.94
C ARG A 102 9.75 0.35 -8.42
N ALA A 103 9.96 0.40 -7.11
CA ALA A 103 11.21 -0.04 -6.50
C ALA A 103 11.45 -1.55 -6.73
N VAL A 104 10.40 -2.38 -6.63
CA VAL A 104 10.50 -3.81 -6.95
C VAL A 104 10.90 -4.02 -8.41
N TRP A 105 10.21 -3.36 -9.34
CA TRP A 105 10.49 -3.50 -10.76
C TRP A 105 11.90 -3.03 -11.12
N ALA A 106 12.37 -1.93 -10.52
CA ALA A 106 13.74 -1.46 -10.72
C ALA A 106 14.77 -2.54 -10.31
N ARG A 107 14.61 -3.15 -9.12
CA ARG A 107 15.47 -4.25 -8.66
C ARG A 107 15.43 -5.46 -9.60
N GLN A 108 14.25 -5.80 -10.13
CA GLN A 108 14.09 -6.93 -11.06
C GLN A 108 14.79 -6.65 -12.40
N VAL A 109 14.68 -5.44 -12.94
CA VAL A 109 15.35 -5.02 -14.17
C VAL A 109 16.87 -5.01 -13.98
N GLU A 110 17.37 -4.52 -12.85
CA GLU A 110 18.81 -4.58 -12.52
C GLU A 110 19.33 -6.01 -12.45
N ALA A 111 18.59 -6.92 -11.80
CA ALA A 111 18.95 -8.34 -11.74
C ALA A 111 18.99 -9.00 -13.13
N LEU A 112 18.05 -8.66 -14.02
CA LEU A 112 18.02 -9.13 -15.41
C LEU A 112 19.18 -8.57 -16.24
N ASN A 113 19.55 -7.30 -16.04
CA ASN A 113 20.63 -6.67 -16.78
C ASN A 113 22.01 -7.14 -16.29
N GLY A 114 22.17 -7.36 -14.98
CA GLY A 114 23.40 -7.87 -14.36
C GLY A 114 23.69 -9.35 -14.64
N SER A 115 22.72 -10.10 -15.17
CA SER A 115 22.87 -11.51 -15.55
C SER A 115 23.28 -11.73 -17.01
N THR A 116 23.61 -10.67 -17.75
CA THR A 116 24.34 -10.80 -19.03
C THR A 116 25.83 -10.93 -18.74
N PRO A 117 26.48 -12.11 -18.95
CA PRO A 117 27.92 -12.20 -18.83
C PRO A 117 28.51 -11.35 -19.96
N GLY A 118 29.27 -10.31 -19.62
CA GLY A 118 30.02 -9.54 -20.59
C GLY A 118 30.84 -10.49 -21.46
N ALA A 119 30.56 -10.51 -22.76
CA ALA A 119 31.33 -11.26 -23.73
C ALA A 119 32.80 -10.85 -23.57
N LYS A 120 33.63 -11.77 -23.07
CA LYS A 120 35.08 -11.55 -22.98
C LYS A 120 35.58 -11.33 -24.42
N GLU A 121 35.89 -10.08 -24.75
CA GLU A 121 36.63 -9.73 -25.95
C GLU A 121 37.96 -10.49 -25.93
N THR A 122 38.04 -11.52 -26.77
CA THR A 122 39.29 -12.20 -27.05
C THR A 122 40.05 -11.33 -28.03
N LYS A 123 40.96 -10.50 -27.52
CA LYS A 123 41.95 -9.80 -28.37
C LYS A 123 42.79 -10.84 -29.09
N ARG A 124 42.70 -10.83 -30.43
CA ARG A 124 43.64 -11.49 -31.34
C ARG A 124 44.90 -10.66 -31.48
#